data_AF-A0A915E1G9-F1
#
_entry.id   AF-A0A915E1G9-F1
#
_cell.length_a   1.000
_cell.length_b   1.000
_cell.length_c   1.000
_cell.angle_alpha   90.00
_cell.angle_beta   90.00
_cell.angle_gamma   90.00
#
_symmetry.space_group_name_H-M   'P 1'
#
loop_
_entity.id
_entity.type
_entity.pdbx_description
1 polymer ?
#
loop_
_entity_poly.entity_id
_entity_poly.type
_entity_poly.pdbx_seq_one_letter_code
_entity_poly.pdbx_strand_id
1 'polypeptide(L)'
;MLEVMQYDDRFDRIFSTIFANTVFVRNLVAGSRVSKNESFDCVTLEGDQVSRRGPITGGYIDVKKSKLELAKKIRTLNAQRNELLERIEQTSELTNRCTQSVESIRVELGQIELSISTLRNEHRVTTEKQRSISEQLNRQKLLKDPKDAQISQLTHRIREMEAHKDMIQAQVGQELRSQLTPLELQSISIIEEEIAEKKRELEEKTRERTELENEKKRENLTAKIQDISVEEKRAKLASKQAEVKLINDRLSEISIALQDLDSHLSEYEKENDDFAQQLETLQEKKRTFNAQIEEFAKNADHFCSKISSIQSKREENLRKIRELGTIQRMR
;
A
#
# COMPACT_ATOMS: atom_id res chain seq x y z
N MET A 1 -45.58 51.24 -18.45
CA MET A 1 -45.38 50.13 -17.48
C MET A 1 -44.30 49.16 -17.93
N LEU A 2 -44.28 48.77 -19.21
CA LEU A 2 -43.30 47.85 -19.80
C LEU A 2 -41.83 48.27 -19.63
N GLU A 3 -41.52 49.56 -19.73
CA GLU A 3 -40.13 50.07 -19.58
C GLU A 3 -39.51 49.87 -18.19
N VAL A 4 -40.33 49.60 -17.16
CA VAL A 4 -39.88 49.48 -15.76
C VAL A 4 -39.78 48.01 -15.34
N MET A 5 -40.12 47.06 -16.21
CA MET A 5 -40.10 45.63 -15.91
C MET A 5 -38.95 44.93 -16.64
N GLN A 6 -38.26 44.03 -15.93
CA GLN A 6 -37.29 43.11 -16.53
C GLN A 6 -37.97 41.77 -16.77
N TYR A 7 -38.03 41.37 -18.04
CA TYR A 7 -38.55 40.08 -18.49
C TYR A 7 -37.72 39.57 -19.66
N ASP A 8 -37.91 38.31 -20.03
CA ASP A 8 -37.23 37.70 -21.16
C ASP A 8 -37.93 38.09 -22.48
N ASP A 9 -37.14 38.57 -23.45
CA ASP A 9 -37.60 39.05 -24.76
C ASP A 9 -38.48 38.02 -25.50
N ARG A 10 -38.30 36.73 -25.22
CA ARG A 10 -39.15 35.66 -25.77
C ARG A 10 -40.63 35.82 -25.43
N PHE A 11 -40.96 36.52 -24.35
CA PHE A 11 -42.34 36.73 -23.89
C PHE A 11 -42.86 38.15 -24.14
N ASP A 12 -42.18 38.95 -24.95
CA ASP A 12 -42.53 40.36 -25.17
C ASP A 12 -43.98 40.58 -25.67
N ARG A 13 -44.47 39.69 -26.55
CA ARG A 13 -45.87 39.73 -27.01
C ARG A 13 -46.89 39.52 -25.88
N ILE A 14 -46.54 38.70 -24.88
CA ILE A 14 -47.42 38.40 -23.75
C ILE A 14 -47.42 39.59 -22.78
N PHE A 15 -46.24 40.10 -22.44
CA PHE A 15 -46.10 41.25 -21.55
C PHE A 15 -46.72 42.51 -22.15
N SER A 16 -46.52 42.78 -23.44
CA SER A 16 -47.19 43.88 -24.13
C SER A 16 -48.71 43.75 -24.08
N THR A 17 -49.27 42.56 -24.31
CA THR A 17 -50.73 42.37 -24.25
C THR A 17 -51.30 42.63 -22.84
N ILE A 18 -50.59 42.22 -21.78
CA ILE A 18 -51.07 42.34 -20.39
C ILE A 18 -50.88 43.76 -19.85
N PHE A 19 -49.75 44.40 -20.14
CA PHE A 19 -49.32 45.65 -19.48
C PHE A 19 -49.30 46.89 -20.38
N ALA A 20 -49.55 46.78 -21.69
CA ALA A 20 -49.53 47.96 -22.59
C ALA A 20 -50.63 48.97 -22.28
N ASN A 21 -51.78 48.52 -21.77
CA ASN A 21 -52.93 49.39 -21.50
C ASN A 21 -52.94 50.00 -20.09
N THR A 22 -51.84 49.84 -19.32
CA THR A 22 -51.73 50.35 -17.94
C THR A 22 -50.62 51.39 -17.81
N VAL A 23 -50.95 52.53 -17.19
CA VAL A 23 -50.04 53.68 -17.01
C VAL A 23 -49.86 53.99 -15.52
N PHE A 24 -48.63 54.31 -15.13
CA PHE A 24 -48.34 54.78 -13.76
C PHE A 24 -48.57 56.28 -13.65
N VAL A 25 -49.30 56.69 -12.61
CA VAL A 25 -49.60 58.10 -12.34
C VAL A 25 -49.17 58.47 -10.93
N ARG A 26 -48.74 59.71 -10.73
CA ARG A 26 -48.27 60.18 -9.41
C ARG A 26 -49.41 60.25 -8.40
N ASN A 27 -50.54 60.83 -8.81
CA ASN A 27 -51.70 61.10 -7.95
C ASN A 27 -53.00 60.64 -8.62
N LEU A 28 -54.02 60.32 -7.82
CA LEU A 28 -55.33 59.87 -8.29
C LEU A 28 -56.02 60.89 -9.22
N VAL A 29 -55.87 62.19 -8.92
CA VAL A 29 -56.43 63.29 -9.73
C VAL A 29 -55.84 63.31 -11.14
N ALA A 30 -54.53 63.08 -11.26
CA ALA A 30 -53.86 62.96 -12.55
C ALA A 30 -54.32 61.67 -13.29
N GLY A 31 -54.47 60.57 -12.56
CA GLY A 31 -55.03 59.31 -13.07
C GLY A 31 -56.43 59.48 -13.67
N SER A 32 -57.33 60.17 -12.98
CA SER A 32 -58.69 60.40 -13.48
C SER A 32 -58.72 61.24 -14.77
N ARG A 33 -57.82 62.22 -14.91
CA ARG A 33 -57.70 63.02 -16.14
C ARG A 33 -57.17 62.20 -17.31
N VAL A 34 -56.12 61.42 -17.09
CA VAL A 34 -55.51 60.56 -18.13
C VAL A 34 -56.47 59.45 -18.55
N SER A 35 -57.16 58.83 -17.59
CA SER A 35 -58.16 57.80 -17.84
C SER A 35 -59.33 58.30 -18.69
N LYS A 36 -59.83 59.53 -18.44
CA LYS A 36 -60.92 60.14 -19.22
C LYS A 36 -60.51 60.61 -20.61
N ASN A 37 -59.30 61.15 -20.76
CA ASN A 37 -58.85 61.72 -22.03
C ASN A 37 -58.29 60.67 -22.98
N GLU A 38 -57.50 59.72 -22.46
CA GLU A 38 -56.70 58.78 -23.25
C GLU A 38 -57.15 57.32 -23.10
N SER A 39 -58.16 57.04 -22.27
CA SER A 39 -58.76 55.70 -22.09
C SER A 39 -57.78 54.60 -21.62
N PHE A 40 -56.74 54.97 -20.88
CA PHE A 40 -55.82 54.03 -20.23
C PHE A 40 -56.26 53.67 -18.81
N ASP A 41 -55.94 52.45 -18.38
CA ASP A 41 -56.07 52.03 -16.98
C ASP A 41 -54.89 52.65 -16.20
N CYS A 42 -55.18 53.38 -15.12
CA CYS A 42 -54.18 54.16 -14.38
C CYS A 42 -53.97 53.57 -12.99
N VAL A 43 -52.71 53.44 -12.56
CA VAL A 43 -52.34 52.94 -11.23
C VAL A 43 -51.42 53.95 -10.54
N THR A 44 -51.71 54.27 -9.28
CA THR A 44 -50.87 55.13 -8.43
C THR A 44 -49.79 54.32 -7.72
N LEU A 45 -48.75 54.99 -7.20
CA LEU A 45 -47.70 54.34 -6.40
C LEU A 45 -48.22 53.74 -5.09
N GLU A 46 -49.34 54.26 -4.57
CA GLU A 46 -49.98 53.80 -3.33
C GLU A 46 -50.87 52.57 -3.55
N GLY A 47 -51.11 52.19 -4.81
CA GLY A 47 -51.89 51.00 -5.18
C GLY A 47 -53.34 51.29 -5.57
N ASP A 48 -53.77 52.56 -5.55
CA ASP A 48 -55.08 52.94 -6.06
C ASP A 48 -55.13 52.82 -7.59
N GLN A 49 -56.23 52.28 -8.09
CA GLN A 49 -56.46 52.01 -9.52
C GLN A 49 -57.66 52.80 -10.02
N VAL A 50 -57.50 53.43 -11.19
CA VAL A 50 -58.59 54.09 -11.92
C VAL A 50 -58.72 53.37 -13.25
N SER A 51 -59.82 52.63 -13.43
CA SER A 51 -60.10 51.99 -14.71
C SER A 51 -60.54 53.02 -15.75
N ARG A 52 -60.20 52.79 -17.02
CA ARG A 52 -60.68 53.56 -18.18
C ARG A 52 -62.20 53.73 -18.24
N ARG A 53 -62.95 52.82 -17.59
CA ARG A 53 -64.42 52.84 -17.54
C ARG A 53 -64.99 53.66 -16.38
N GLY A 54 -64.14 54.24 -15.52
CA GLY A 54 -64.54 55.11 -14.42
C GLY A 54 -64.45 54.53 -12.99
N PRO A 55 -64.51 53.21 -12.72
CA PRO A 55 -64.33 52.70 -11.37
C PRO A 55 -62.98 53.08 -10.77
N ILE A 56 -63.01 53.56 -9.52
CA ILE A 56 -61.83 53.81 -8.71
C ILE A 56 -61.80 52.77 -7.59
N THR A 57 -60.73 51.99 -7.55
CA THR A 57 -60.51 50.96 -6.54
C THR A 57 -59.32 51.36 -5.69
N GLY A 58 -59.51 51.44 -4.37
CA GLY A 58 -58.46 51.80 -3.42
C GLY A 58 -58.62 51.08 -2.09
N GLY A 59 -57.59 51.14 -1.24
CA GLY A 59 -57.59 50.52 0.09
C GLY A 59 -56.19 50.32 0.68
N TYR A 60 -56.13 49.92 1.95
CA TYR A 60 -54.86 49.60 2.61
C TYR A 60 -54.31 48.25 2.14
N ILE A 61 -53.12 48.28 1.53
CA ILE A 61 -52.39 47.08 1.12
C ILE A 61 -51.20 46.89 2.07
N ASP A 62 -51.18 45.76 2.78
CA ASP A 62 -50.03 45.40 3.61
C ASP A 62 -48.85 44.98 2.72
N VAL A 63 -47.84 45.86 2.63
CA VAL A 63 -46.63 45.66 1.83
C VAL A 63 -45.90 44.37 2.22
N LYS A 64 -45.97 43.94 3.49
CA LYS A 64 -45.33 42.69 3.97
C LYS A 64 -46.00 41.43 3.42
N LYS A 65 -47.26 41.51 3.02
CA LYS A 65 -48.01 40.41 2.38
C LYS A 65 -47.96 40.47 0.85
N SER A 66 -47.16 41.36 0.28
CA SER A 66 -46.98 41.43 -1.17
C SER A 66 -46.44 40.11 -1.70
N LYS A 67 -47.23 39.46 -2.57
CA LYS A 67 -46.86 38.20 -3.23
C LYS A 67 -45.56 38.33 -4.01
N LEU A 68 -45.29 39.52 -4.56
CA LEU A 68 -44.09 39.79 -5.36
C LEU A 68 -42.83 39.86 -4.50
N GLU A 69 -42.89 40.50 -3.33
CA GLU A 69 -41.77 40.50 -2.36
C GLU A 69 -41.49 39.10 -1.82
N LEU A 70 -42.54 38.33 -1.50
CA LEU A 70 -42.40 36.93 -1.11
C LEU A 70 -41.78 36.08 -2.22
N ALA A 71 -42.22 36.24 -3.47
CA ALA A 71 -41.66 35.53 -4.62
C ALA A 71 -40.18 35.89 -4.86
N LYS A 72 -39.82 37.17 -4.71
CA LYS A 72 -38.43 37.63 -4.80
C LYS A 72 -37.58 36.98 -3.69
N LYS A 73 -38.07 36.97 -2.45
CA LYS A 73 -37.39 36.33 -1.32
C LYS A 73 -37.23 34.82 -1.52
N ILE A 74 -38.24 34.14 -2.04
CA ILE A 74 -38.16 32.71 -2.40
C ILE A 74 -37.10 32.49 -3.48
N ARG A 75 -37.07 33.34 -4.52
CA ARG A 75 -36.07 33.24 -5.59
C ARG A 75 -34.64 33.42 -5.06
N THR A 76 -34.40 34.41 -4.19
CA THR A 76 -33.09 34.62 -3.58
C THR A 76 -32.68 33.46 -2.67
N LEU A 77 -33.61 32.95 -1.86
CA LEU A 77 -33.34 31.81 -0.98
C LEU A 77 -33.06 30.53 -1.78
N ASN A 78 -33.77 30.30 -2.88
CA ASN A 78 -33.51 29.17 -3.77
C ASN A 78 -32.15 29.28 -4.45
N ALA A 79 -31.75 30.49 -4.89
CA ALA A 79 -30.41 30.71 -5.45
C ALA A 79 -29.32 30.41 -4.41
N GLN A 80 -29.47 30.91 -3.18
CA GLN A 80 -28.55 30.62 -2.07
C GLN A 80 -28.51 29.12 -1.72
N ARG A 81 -29.67 28.45 -1.72
CA ARG A 81 -29.74 27.01 -1.50
C ARG A 81 -28.96 26.24 -2.56
N ASN A 82 -29.11 26.60 -3.84
CA ASN A 82 -28.42 25.92 -4.93
C ASN A 82 -26.90 26.15 -4.84
N GLU A 83 -26.46 27.37 -4.53
CA GLU A 83 -25.04 27.67 -4.32
C GLU A 83 -24.46 26.87 -3.14
N LEU A 84 -25.20 26.74 -2.03
CA LEU A 84 -24.79 25.92 -0.90
C LEU A 84 -24.72 24.42 -1.25
N LEU A 85 -25.64 23.92 -2.06
CA LEU A 85 -25.60 22.54 -2.53
C LEU A 85 -24.38 22.25 -3.40
N GLU A 86 -24.05 23.15 -4.34
CA GLU A 86 -22.80 23.03 -5.14
C GLU A 86 -21.56 23.05 -4.26
N ARG A 87 -21.50 23.93 -3.25
CA ARG A 87 -20.36 23.98 -2.31
C ARG A 87 -20.25 22.70 -1.49
N ILE A 88 -21.36 22.12 -1.05
CA ILE A 88 -21.37 20.84 -0.32
C ILE A 88 -20.82 19.72 -1.22
N GLU A 89 -21.25 19.66 -2.48
CA GLU A 89 -20.77 18.67 -3.44
C GLU A 89 -19.27 18.81 -3.70
N GLN A 90 -18.78 20.03 -3.98
CA GLN A 90 -17.35 20.31 -4.15
C GLN A 90 -16.53 19.96 -2.90
N THR A 91 -17.04 20.29 -1.71
CA THR A 91 -16.36 19.97 -0.45
C THR A 91 -16.33 18.46 -0.20
N SER A 92 -17.41 17.75 -0.54
CA SER A 92 -17.49 16.29 -0.45
C SER A 92 -16.46 15.62 -1.38
N GLU A 93 -16.36 16.08 -2.63
CA GLU A 93 -15.36 15.57 -3.58
C GLU A 93 -13.92 15.80 -3.10
N LEU A 94 -13.62 17.02 -2.62
CA LEU A 94 -12.29 17.34 -2.06
C LEU A 94 -11.98 16.50 -0.83
N THR A 95 -12.97 16.30 0.04
CA THR A 95 -12.83 15.46 1.24
C THR A 95 -12.53 14.02 0.83
N ASN A 96 -13.28 13.47 -0.14
CA ASN A 96 -13.07 12.11 -0.63
C ASN A 96 -11.69 11.92 -1.28
N ARG A 97 -11.19 12.90 -2.03
CA ARG A 97 -9.82 12.85 -2.58
C ARG A 97 -8.76 12.89 -1.49
N CYS A 98 -8.93 13.77 -0.49
CA CYS A 98 -8.03 13.85 0.65
C CYS A 98 -8.04 12.55 1.47
N THR A 99 -9.21 11.95 1.74
CA THR A 99 -9.30 10.70 2.50
C THR A 99 -8.66 9.54 1.75
N GLN A 100 -8.85 9.44 0.43
CA GLN A 100 -8.15 8.45 -0.40
C GLN A 100 -6.63 8.60 -0.34
N SER A 101 -6.12 9.84 -0.42
CA SER A 101 -4.67 10.11 -0.32
C SER A 101 -4.12 9.83 1.08
N VAL A 102 -4.90 10.09 2.14
CA VAL A 102 -4.49 9.74 3.51
C VAL A 102 -4.44 8.23 3.68
N GLU A 103 -5.39 7.50 3.11
CA GLU A 103 -5.42 6.05 3.21
C GLU A 103 -4.25 5.39 2.46
N SER A 104 -3.89 5.90 1.26
CA SER A 104 -2.71 5.40 0.55
C SER A 104 -1.41 5.61 1.35
N ILE A 105 -1.25 6.79 1.95
CA ILE A 105 -0.08 7.09 2.81
C ILE A 105 -0.08 6.20 4.06
N ARG A 106 -1.24 5.89 4.65
CA ARG A 106 -1.34 4.97 5.79
C ARG A 106 -0.89 3.55 5.42
N VAL A 107 -1.29 3.07 4.26
CA VAL A 107 -0.87 1.75 3.76
C VAL A 107 0.64 1.71 3.54
N GLU A 108 1.21 2.73 2.88
CA GLU A 108 2.66 2.85 2.68
C GLU A 108 3.43 2.90 4.00
N LEU A 109 2.92 3.67 4.97
CA LEU A 109 3.51 3.77 6.30
C LEU A 109 3.49 2.41 7.04
N GLY A 110 2.39 1.67 6.95
CA GLY A 110 2.29 0.31 7.50
C GLY A 110 3.28 -0.67 6.86
N GLN A 111 3.49 -0.58 5.54
CA GLN A 111 4.49 -1.41 4.85
C GLN A 111 5.92 -1.09 5.31
N ILE A 112 6.24 0.21 5.48
CA ILE A 112 7.54 0.66 5.99
C ILE A 112 7.73 0.19 7.44
N GLU A 113 6.72 0.30 8.29
CA GLU A 113 6.80 -0.19 9.69
C GLU A 113 7.03 -1.71 9.76
N LEU A 114 6.35 -2.48 8.93
CA LEU A 114 6.58 -3.93 8.81
C LEU A 114 8.02 -4.23 8.36
N SER A 115 8.52 -3.51 7.35
CA SER A 115 9.90 -3.66 6.86
C SER A 115 10.94 -3.29 7.93
N ILE A 116 10.71 -2.23 8.71
CA ILE A 116 11.57 -1.87 9.84
C ILE A 116 11.54 -2.98 10.91
N SER A 117 10.38 -3.56 11.19
CA SER A 117 10.24 -4.65 12.16
C SER A 117 11.01 -5.91 11.73
N THR A 118 10.90 -6.30 10.45
CA THR A 118 11.64 -7.45 9.92
C THR A 118 13.15 -7.21 9.94
N LEU A 119 13.61 -6.04 9.48
CA LEU A 119 15.03 -5.65 9.52
C LEU A 119 15.58 -5.62 10.95
N ARG A 120 14.81 -5.14 11.94
CA ARG A 120 15.21 -5.19 13.35
C ARG A 120 15.36 -6.61 13.86
N ASN A 121 14.45 -7.52 13.49
CA ASN A 121 14.55 -8.92 13.88
C ASN A 121 15.76 -9.60 13.22
N GLU A 122 15.99 -9.35 11.93
CA GLU A 122 17.17 -9.85 11.20
C GLU A 122 18.47 -9.34 11.82
N HIS A 123 18.54 -8.05 12.17
CA HIS A 123 19.68 -7.47 12.85
C HIS A 123 19.92 -8.15 14.20
N ARG A 124 18.88 -8.38 15.00
CA ARG A 124 18.99 -9.08 16.30
C ARG A 124 19.55 -10.49 16.12
N VAL A 125 18.98 -11.27 15.21
CA VAL A 125 19.43 -12.65 14.93
C VAL A 125 20.88 -12.67 14.44
N THR A 126 21.25 -11.73 13.58
CA THR A 126 22.63 -11.63 13.05
C THR A 126 23.61 -11.24 14.15
N THR A 127 23.23 -10.34 15.05
CA THR A 127 24.04 -9.93 16.21
C THR A 127 24.25 -11.10 17.19
N GLU A 128 23.21 -11.90 17.45
CA GLU A 128 23.32 -13.11 18.27
C GLU A 128 24.24 -14.15 17.64
N LYS A 129 24.13 -14.37 16.33
CA LYS A 129 25.04 -15.26 15.58
C LYS A 129 26.48 -14.76 15.66
N GLN A 130 26.71 -13.46 15.47
CA GLN A 130 28.04 -12.86 15.59
C GLN A 130 28.63 -13.07 16.98
N ARG A 131 27.83 -12.88 18.03
CA ARG A 131 28.25 -13.12 19.41
C ARG A 131 28.62 -14.59 19.64
N SER A 132 27.76 -15.52 19.22
CA SER A 132 28.01 -16.97 19.35
C SER A 132 29.30 -17.40 18.62
N ILE A 133 29.51 -16.91 17.40
CA ILE A 133 30.74 -17.19 16.64
C ILE A 133 31.97 -16.59 17.35
N SER A 134 31.86 -15.38 17.89
CA SER A 134 32.94 -14.73 18.63
C SER A 134 33.32 -15.50 19.90
N GLU A 135 32.31 -16.00 20.64
CA GLU A 135 32.51 -16.86 21.81
C GLU A 135 33.17 -18.20 21.44
N GLN A 136 32.73 -18.84 20.35
CA GLN A 136 33.37 -20.05 19.82
C GLN A 136 34.82 -19.82 19.40
N LEU A 137 35.10 -18.71 18.73
CA LEU A 137 36.45 -18.33 18.32
C LEU A 137 37.36 -18.13 19.54
N ASN A 138 36.88 -17.41 20.57
CA ASN A 138 37.63 -17.21 21.80
C ASN A 138 37.89 -18.54 22.54
N ARG A 139 36.91 -19.44 22.58
CA ARG A 139 37.10 -20.78 23.16
C ARG A 139 38.15 -21.58 22.39
N GLN A 140 38.15 -21.54 21.06
CA GLN A 140 39.17 -22.21 20.26
C GLN A 140 40.57 -21.62 20.47
N LYS A 141 40.67 -20.28 20.56
CA LYS A 141 41.94 -19.61 20.89
C LYS A 141 42.48 -20.08 22.25
N LEU A 142 41.62 -20.11 23.28
CA LEU A 142 42.02 -20.55 24.62
C LEU A 142 42.47 -22.02 24.68
N LEU A 143 41.91 -22.87 23.82
CA LEU A 143 42.30 -24.28 23.70
C LEU A 143 43.58 -24.48 22.88
N LYS A 144 43.98 -23.50 22.06
CA LYS A 144 45.15 -23.60 21.19
C LYS A 144 46.44 -23.51 22.01
N ASP A 145 46.56 -22.50 22.87
CA ASP A 145 47.76 -22.25 23.69
C ASP A 145 48.22 -23.48 24.52
N PRO A 146 47.35 -24.18 25.28
CA PRO A 146 47.77 -25.38 26.01
C PRO A 146 48.11 -26.55 25.10
N LYS A 147 47.49 -26.66 23.91
CA LYS A 147 47.87 -27.69 22.93
C LYS A 147 49.24 -27.41 22.31
N ASP A 148 49.54 -26.16 22.00
CA ASP A 148 50.86 -25.75 21.50
C ASP A 148 51.95 -26.00 22.57
N ALA A 149 51.64 -25.76 23.85
CA ALA A 149 52.51 -26.11 24.97
C ALA A 149 52.70 -27.64 25.12
N GLN A 150 51.63 -28.43 24.99
CA GLN A 150 51.71 -29.90 25.01
C GLN A 150 52.55 -30.45 23.86
N ILE A 151 52.37 -29.91 22.64
CA ILE A 151 53.19 -30.28 21.48
C ILE A 151 54.67 -29.99 21.77
N SER A 152 54.98 -28.83 22.36
CA SER A 152 56.35 -28.46 22.72
C SER A 152 56.95 -29.41 23.76
N GLN A 153 56.19 -29.76 24.81
CA GLN A 153 56.60 -30.75 25.81
C GLN A 153 56.85 -32.15 25.21
N LEU A 154 55.91 -32.64 24.39
CA LEU A 154 56.05 -33.94 23.73
C LEU A 154 57.26 -33.96 22.79
N THR A 155 57.52 -32.86 22.09
CA THR A 155 58.70 -32.71 21.22
C THR A 155 60.01 -32.78 22.03
N HIS A 156 60.08 -32.13 23.19
CA HIS A 156 61.24 -32.26 24.09
C HIS A 156 61.40 -33.69 24.59
N ARG A 157 60.31 -34.34 25.00
CA ARG A 157 60.33 -35.72 25.52
C ARG A 157 60.75 -36.74 24.46
N ILE A 158 60.37 -36.54 23.21
CA ILE A 158 60.85 -37.35 22.07
C ILE A 158 62.36 -37.20 21.94
N ARG A 159 62.89 -35.97 21.96
CA ARG A 159 64.35 -35.74 21.91
C ARG A 159 65.10 -36.37 23.08
N GLU A 160 64.55 -36.30 24.29
CA GLU A 160 65.12 -36.96 25.47
C GLU A 160 65.16 -38.48 25.28
N MET A 161 64.07 -39.08 24.78
CA MET A 161 64.00 -40.51 24.52
C MET A 161 64.95 -40.95 23.40
N GLU A 162 65.10 -40.15 22.34
CA GLU A 162 66.07 -40.39 21.27
C GLU A 162 67.50 -40.36 21.81
N ALA A 163 67.86 -39.35 22.61
CA ALA A 163 69.17 -39.29 23.27
C ALA A 163 69.41 -40.47 24.21
N HIS A 164 68.38 -40.91 24.96
CA HIS A 164 68.47 -42.05 25.86
C HIS A 164 68.62 -43.38 25.09
N LYS A 165 67.94 -43.51 23.95
CA LYS A 165 68.10 -44.65 23.03
C LYS A 165 69.53 -44.70 22.50
N ASP A 166 70.08 -43.57 22.06
CA ASP A 166 71.45 -43.50 21.55
C ASP A 166 72.47 -43.84 22.65
N MET A 167 72.26 -43.36 23.89
CA MET A 167 73.09 -43.71 25.04
C MET A 167 73.06 -45.21 25.35
N ILE A 168 71.87 -45.83 25.38
CA ILE A 168 71.74 -47.28 25.61
C ILE A 168 72.38 -48.05 24.45
N GLN A 169 72.17 -47.63 23.19
CA GLN A 169 72.83 -48.26 22.05
C GLN A 169 74.36 -48.16 22.13
N ALA A 170 74.91 -47.09 22.71
CA ALA A 170 76.34 -46.97 22.98
C ALA A 170 76.82 -47.87 24.14
N GLN A 171 75.94 -48.20 25.09
CA GLN A 171 76.22 -49.12 26.20
C GLN A 171 76.08 -50.60 25.81
N VAL A 172 75.20 -50.92 24.86
CA VAL A 172 75.03 -52.26 24.29
C VAL A 172 76.24 -52.58 23.40
N GLY A 173 77.26 -53.19 24.00
CA GLY A 173 78.52 -53.53 23.34
C GLY A 173 79.76 -53.35 24.22
N GLN A 174 79.63 -52.75 25.40
CA GLN A 174 80.72 -52.73 26.38
C GLN A 174 80.81 -54.07 27.13
N GLU A 175 82.00 -54.65 27.16
CA GLU A 175 82.29 -55.95 27.78
C GLU A 175 82.19 -55.89 29.31
N LEU A 176 81.02 -56.22 29.85
CA LEU A 176 80.84 -56.56 31.27
C LEU A 176 81.23 -58.03 31.55
N ARG A 177 82.36 -58.50 31.00
CA ARG A 177 82.79 -59.90 31.10
C ARG A 177 84.29 -60.03 31.33
N SER A 178 84.80 -59.53 32.44
CA SER A 178 86.14 -59.95 32.88
C SER A 178 86.36 -59.71 34.36
N GLN A 179 85.66 -60.47 35.20
CA GLN A 179 86.09 -60.88 36.55
C GLN A 179 84.92 -61.61 37.22
N LEU A 180 84.85 -62.93 37.00
CA LEU A 180 84.00 -63.81 37.82
C LEU A 180 84.86 -64.99 38.28
N THR A 181 85.30 -64.90 39.52
CA THR A 181 85.97 -65.94 40.30
C THR A 181 84.97 -67.07 40.65
N PRO A 182 85.41 -68.29 40.99
CA PRO A 182 84.51 -69.44 41.24
C PRO A 182 83.45 -69.20 42.33
N LEU A 183 83.72 -68.29 43.27
CA LEU A 183 82.78 -67.82 44.30
C LEU A 183 81.61 -66.99 43.73
N GLU A 184 81.84 -66.24 42.66
CA GLU A 184 80.79 -65.44 42.03
C GLU A 184 79.92 -66.29 41.10
N LEU A 185 80.42 -67.43 40.57
CA LEU A 185 79.58 -68.42 39.88
C LEU A 185 78.54 -69.08 40.80
N GLN A 186 78.89 -69.33 42.06
CA GLN A 186 77.94 -69.80 43.07
C GLN A 186 76.94 -68.71 43.46
N SER A 187 77.42 -67.47 43.61
CA SER A 187 76.56 -66.32 43.92
C SER A 187 75.60 -66.02 42.77
N ILE A 188 76.05 -66.17 41.52
CA ILE A 188 75.23 -66.07 40.31
C ILE A 188 74.20 -67.19 40.28
N SER A 189 74.56 -68.43 40.62
CA SER A 189 73.58 -69.53 40.65
C SER A 189 72.44 -69.26 41.63
N ILE A 190 72.75 -68.71 42.82
CA ILE A 190 71.74 -68.35 43.82
C ILE A 190 70.90 -67.16 43.33
N ILE A 191 71.55 -66.15 42.75
CA ILE A 191 70.86 -64.98 42.19
C ILE A 191 70.02 -65.37 40.95
N GLU A 192 70.44 -66.34 40.15
CA GLU A 192 69.68 -66.87 39.01
C GLU A 192 68.41 -67.60 39.49
N GLU A 193 68.50 -68.30 40.62
CA GLU A 193 67.36 -68.95 41.27
C GLU A 193 66.40 -67.91 41.88
N GLU A 194 66.92 -66.88 42.55
CA GLU A 194 66.12 -65.73 43.04
C GLU A 194 65.50 -64.92 41.89
N ILE A 195 66.21 -64.75 40.77
CA ILE A 195 65.69 -64.10 39.56
C ILE A 195 64.61 -64.96 38.91
N ALA A 196 64.75 -66.29 38.90
CA ALA A 196 63.73 -67.19 38.39
C ALA A 196 62.46 -67.11 39.25
N GLU A 197 62.61 -67.05 40.58
CA GLU A 197 61.50 -66.89 41.51
C GLU A 197 60.83 -65.51 41.37
N LYS A 198 61.61 -64.43 41.32
CA LYS A 198 61.09 -63.06 41.09
C LYS A 198 60.48 -62.87 39.71
N LYS A 199 60.99 -63.54 38.67
CA LYS A 199 60.34 -63.56 37.34
C LYS A 199 58.99 -64.27 37.41
N ARG A 200 58.88 -65.36 38.17
CA ARG A 200 57.61 -66.05 38.37
C ARG A 200 56.59 -65.18 39.09
N GLU A 201 57.00 -64.50 40.16
CA GLU A 201 56.15 -63.52 40.86
C GLU A 201 55.76 -62.34 39.97
N LEU A 202 56.69 -61.84 39.14
CA LEU A 202 56.42 -60.75 38.21
C LEU A 202 55.42 -61.19 37.14
N GLU A 203 55.58 -62.39 36.57
CA GLU A 203 54.65 -62.96 35.58
C GLU A 203 53.24 -63.10 36.17
N GLU A 204 53.13 -63.59 37.41
CA GLU A 204 51.86 -63.71 38.14
C GLU A 204 51.22 -62.33 38.38
N LYS A 205 51.99 -61.34 38.85
CA LYS A 205 51.49 -59.97 39.03
C LYS A 205 51.16 -59.26 37.71
N THR A 206 51.86 -59.53 36.62
CA THR A 206 51.49 -59.02 35.30
C THR A 206 50.21 -59.68 34.77
N ARG A 207 49.98 -60.98 35.02
CA ARG A 207 48.71 -61.63 34.69
C ARG A 207 47.56 -60.98 35.43
N GLU A 208 47.67 -60.84 36.75
CA GLU A 208 46.66 -60.15 37.57
C GLU A 208 46.39 -58.72 37.06
N ARG A 209 47.45 -57.96 36.72
CA ARG A 209 47.30 -56.60 36.15
C ARG A 209 46.59 -56.62 34.81
N THR A 210 46.91 -57.55 33.90
CA THR A 210 46.27 -57.63 32.58
C THR A 210 44.80 -58.03 32.67
N GLU A 211 44.44 -58.91 33.60
CA GLU A 211 43.04 -59.28 33.86
C GLU A 211 42.26 -58.08 34.40
N LEU A 212 42.82 -57.34 35.36
CA LEU A 212 42.18 -56.18 35.98
C LEU A 212 42.08 -54.98 35.02
N GLU A 213 43.07 -54.78 34.12
CA GLU A 213 42.99 -53.80 33.03
C GLU A 213 41.94 -54.19 31.98
N ASN A 214 41.78 -55.48 31.68
CA ASN A 214 40.77 -55.96 30.74
C ASN A 214 39.35 -55.84 31.31
N GLU A 215 39.14 -56.08 32.60
CA GLU A 215 37.87 -55.80 33.29
C GLU A 215 37.53 -54.30 33.24
N LYS A 216 38.46 -53.42 33.62
CA LYS A 216 38.24 -51.97 33.54
C LYS A 216 37.97 -51.45 32.12
N LYS A 217 38.60 -52.06 31.10
CA LYS A 217 38.32 -51.71 29.70
C LYS A 217 36.93 -52.18 29.27
N ARG A 218 36.50 -53.38 29.69
CA ARG A 218 35.16 -53.89 29.43
C ARG A 218 34.09 -53.01 30.07
N GLU A 219 34.25 -52.65 31.34
CA GLU A 219 33.33 -51.75 32.05
C GLU A 219 33.24 -50.36 31.39
N ASN A 220 34.38 -49.79 30.96
CA ASN A 220 34.38 -48.51 30.25
C ASN A 220 33.73 -48.57 28.86
N LEU A 221 33.86 -49.71 28.17
CA LEU A 221 33.22 -49.93 26.87
C LEU A 221 31.71 -50.13 27.03
N THR A 222 31.25 -50.89 28.03
CA THR A 222 29.82 -51.03 28.33
C THR A 222 29.20 -49.72 28.80
N ALA A 223 29.90 -48.95 29.64
CA ALA A 223 29.46 -47.60 30.04
C ALA A 223 29.34 -46.67 28.83
N LYS A 224 30.33 -46.65 27.91
CA LYS A 224 30.26 -45.85 26.68
C LYS A 224 29.17 -46.29 25.71
N ILE A 225 28.84 -47.58 25.66
CA ILE A 225 27.74 -48.09 24.83
C ILE A 225 26.38 -47.70 25.43
N GLN A 226 26.25 -47.68 26.76
CA GLN A 226 25.05 -47.18 27.44
C GLN A 226 24.92 -45.65 27.34
N ASP A 227 26.02 -44.90 27.39
CA ASP A 227 26.04 -43.43 27.23
C ASP A 227 25.73 -43.00 25.78
N ILE A 228 26.05 -43.83 24.79
CA ILE A 228 25.51 -43.72 23.43
C ILE A 228 24.11 -44.36 23.42
N SER A 229 23.24 -43.89 24.32
CA SER A 229 21.87 -44.37 24.41
C SER A 229 21.16 -44.15 23.08
N VAL A 230 20.74 -45.26 22.49
CA VAL A 230 19.93 -45.30 21.27
C VAL A 230 18.60 -44.55 21.48
N GLU A 231 18.10 -44.44 22.72
CA GLU A 231 16.94 -43.63 23.08
C GLU A 231 17.13 -42.14 22.78
N GLU A 232 18.27 -41.51 23.13
CA GLU A 232 18.46 -40.07 22.86
C GLU A 232 18.47 -39.77 21.36
N LYS A 233 19.12 -40.63 20.58
CA LYS A 233 19.15 -40.49 19.12
C LYS A 233 17.77 -40.74 18.51
N ARG A 234 17.01 -41.70 19.02
CA ARG A 234 15.62 -41.95 18.61
C ARG A 234 14.70 -40.78 18.97
N ALA A 235 14.84 -40.19 20.14
CA ALA A 235 14.07 -39.03 20.57
C ALA A 235 14.35 -37.80 19.68
N LYS A 236 15.64 -37.53 19.38
CA LYS A 236 16.03 -36.47 18.44
C LYS A 236 15.49 -36.70 17.03
N LEU A 237 15.55 -37.95 16.55
CA LEU A 237 15.00 -38.32 15.23
C LEU A 237 13.49 -38.12 15.17
N ALA A 238 12.75 -38.56 16.20
CA ALA A 238 11.31 -38.37 16.29
C ALA A 238 10.92 -36.88 16.33
N SER A 239 11.65 -36.07 17.10
CA SER A 239 11.45 -34.61 17.14
C SER A 239 11.66 -33.97 15.76
N LYS A 240 12.72 -34.37 15.05
CA LYS A 240 13.00 -33.83 13.71
C LYS A 240 12.00 -34.31 12.66
N GLN A 241 11.52 -35.55 12.76
CA GLN A 241 10.44 -36.03 11.90
C GLN A 241 9.11 -35.29 12.15
N ALA A 242 8.80 -34.93 13.40
CA ALA A 242 7.63 -34.12 13.72
C ALA A 242 7.76 -32.69 13.17
N GLU A 243 8.93 -32.07 13.28
CA GLU A 243 9.20 -30.75 12.67
C GLU A 243 9.02 -30.79 11.13
N VAL A 244 9.54 -31.83 10.47
CA VAL A 244 9.40 -31.99 9.01
C VAL A 244 7.93 -32.15 8.60
N LYS A 245 7.13 -32.91 9.37
CA LYS A 245 5.68 -33.01 9.11
C LYS A 245 4.99 -31.67 9.23
N LEU A 246 5.24 -30.93 10.32
CA LEU A 246 4.65 -29.60 10.53
C LEU A 246 5.00 -28.63 9.40
N ILE A 247 6.26 -28.66 8.93
CA ILE A 247 6.71 -27.82 7.82
C ILE A 247 6.01 -28.23 6.52
N ASN A 248 5.85 -29.52 6.25
CA ASN A 248 5.12 -30.02 5.08
C ASN A 248 3.64 -29.63 5.10
N ASP A 249 2.98 -29.73 6.24
CA ASP A 249 1.57 -29.34 6.38
C ASP A 249 1.41 -27.85 6.08
N ARG A 250 2.29 -27.01 6.64
CA ARG A 250 2.33 -25.56 6.37
C ARG A 250 2.66 -25.22 4.91
N LEU A 251 3.53 -26.00 4.27
CA LEU A 251 3.80 -25.87 2.84
C LEU A 251 2.56 -26.18 1.98
N SER A 252 1.77 -27.17 2.40
CA SER A 252 0.52 -27.51 1.71
C SER A 252 -0.52 -26.41 1.84
N GLU A 253 -0.68 -25.81 3.04
CA GLU A 253 -1.58 -24.68 3.28
C GLU A 253 -1.19 -23.46 2.44
N ILE A 254 0.12 -23.13 2.39
CA ILE A 254 0.63 -22.04 1.57
C ILE A 254 0.39 -22.32 0.08
N SER A 255 0.55 -23.56 -0.35
CA SER A 255 0.32 -23.94 -1.76
C SER A 255 -1.16 -23.78 -2.16
N ILE A 256 -2.09 -24.14 -1.27
CA ILE A 256 -3.53 -23.93 -1.50
C ILE A 256 -3.84 -22.43 -1.55
N ALA A 257 -3.32 -21.65 -0.61
CA ALA A 257 -3.53 -20.20 -0.58
C ALA A 257 -2.97 -19.49 -1.83
N LEU A 258 -1.82 -19.96 -2.35
CA LEU A 258 -1.26 -19.47 -3.61
C LEU A 258 -2.18 -19.79 -4.80
N GLN A 259 -2.72 -21.00 -4.84
CA GLN A 259 -3.64 -21.41 -5.91
C GLN A 259 -4.95 -20.61 -5.89
N ASP A 260 -5.48 -20.32 -4.70
CA ASP A 260 -6.65 -19.44 -4.55
C ASP A 260 -6.33 -18.01 -5.00
N LEU A 261 -5.16 -17.47 -4.63
CA LEU A 261 -4.75 -16.14 -5.05
C LEU A 261 -4.55 -16.04 -6.57
N ASP A 262 -3.96 -17.06 -7.20
CA ASP A 262 -3.82 -17.14 -8.66
C ASP A 262 -5.20 -17.18 -9.34
N SER A 263 -6.18 -17.87 -8.75
CA SER A 263 -7.55 -17.90 -9.27
C SER A 263 -8.21 -16.52 -9.23
N HIS A 264 -8.06 -15.79 -8.12
CA HIS A 264 -8.56 -14.41 -8.00
C HIS A 264 -7.83 -13.45 -8.93
N LEU A 265 -6.52 -13.59 -9.12
CA LEU A 265 -5.78 -12.79 -10.11
C LEU A 265 -6.33 -13.00 -11.52
N SER A 266 -6.60 -14.25 -11.91
CA SER A 266 -7.19 -14.55 -13.21
C SER A 266 -8.60 -13.98 -13.38
N GLU A 267 -9.40 -13.92 -12.31
CA GLU A 267 -10.71 -13.26 -12.32
C GLU A 267 -10.58 -11.74 -12.49
N TYR A 268 -9.69 -11.09 -11.74
CA TYR A 268 -9.44 -9.66 -11.85
C TYR A 268 -8.89 -9.25 -13.23
N GLU A 269 -8.03 -10.07 -13.84
CA GLU A 269 -7.54 -9.84 -15.20
C GLU A 269 -8.69 -9.84 -16.22
N LYS A 270 -9.63 -10.79 -16.11
CA LYS A 270 -10.81 -10.82 -16.98
C LYS A 270 -11.72 -9.62 -16.78
N GLU A 271 -11.97 -9.23 -15.53
CA GLU A 271 -12.77 -8.03 -15.23
C GLU A 271 -12.12 -6.78 -15.80
N ASN A 272 -10.79 -6.67 -15.69
CA ASN A 272 -10.05 -5.53 -16.22
C ASN A 272 -10.11 -5.46 -17.76
N ASP A 273 -10.03 -6.62 -18.44
CA ASP A 273 -10.22 -6.70 -19.90
C ASP A 273 -11.64 -6.32 -20.31
N ASP A 274 -12.66 -6.76 -19.58
CA ASP A 274 -14.06 -6.38 -19.82
C ASP A 274 -14.26 -4.86 -19.63
N PHE A 275 -13.68 -4.28 -18.58
CA PHE A 275 -13.72 -2.83 -18.36
C PHE A 275 -12.99 -2.06 -19.47
N ALA A 276 -11.84 -2.56 -19.93
CA ALA A 276 -11.11 -1.95 -21.04
C ALA A 276 -11.95 -1.93 -22.33
N GLN A 277 -12.62 -3.04 -22.66
CA GLN A 277 -13.53 -3.10 -23.80
C GLN A 277 -14.72 -2.14 -23.65
N GLN A 278 -15.33 -2.07 -22.45
CA GLN A 278 -16.40 -1.12 -22.19
C GLN A 278 -15.94 0.33 -22.36
N LEU A 279 -14.73 0.65 -21.91
CA LEU A 279 -14.16 1.99 -22.04
C LEU A 279 -13.92 2.34 -23.52
N GLU A 280 -13.42 1.41 -24.32
CA GLU A 280 -13.24 1.58 -25.76
C GLU A 280 -14.58 1.84 -26.48
N THR A 281 -15.61 1.04 -26.20
CA THR A 281 -16.94 1.24 -26.80
C THR A 281 -17.58 2.59 -26.39
N LEU A 282 -17.36 3.04 -25.16
CA LEU A 282 -17.82 4.35 -24.71
C LEU A 282 -17.04 5.50 -25.38
N GLN A 283 -15.74 5.33 -25.61
CA GLN A 283 -14.94 6.31 -26.36
C GLN A 283 -15.39 6.41 -27.83
N GLU A 284 -15.71 5.29 -28.48
CA GLU A 284 -16.28 5.29 -29.82
C GLU A 284 -17.63 6.00 -29.87
N LYS A 285 -18.55 5.69 -28.93
CA LYS A 285 -19.83 6.40 -28.80
C LYS A 285 -19.64 7.90 -28.59
N LYS A 286 -18.68 8.31 -27.77
CA LYS A 286 -18.34 9.72 -27.56
C LYS A 286 -17.86 10.38 -28.87
N ARG A 287 -17.01 9.68 -29.65
CA ARG A 287 -16.55 10.18 -30.96
C ARG A 287 -17.70 10.34 -31.94
N THR A 288 -18.63 9.39 -32.03
CA THR A 288 -19.78 9.49 -32.94
C THR A 288 -20.73 10.60 -32.55
N PHE A 289 -21.01 10.79 -31.26
CA PHE A 289 -21.82 11.91 -30.78
C PHE A 289 -21.15 13.26 -31.05
N ASN A 290 -19.84 13.38 -30.85
CA ASN A 290 -19.11 14.61 -31.19
C ASN A 290 -19.19 14.93 -32.70
N ALA A 291 -19.05 13.92 -33.56
CA ALA A 291 -19.21 14.10 -35.00
C ALA A 291 -20.63 14.57 -35.38
N GLN A 292 -21.66 14.02 -34.74
CA GLN A 292 -23.04 14.48 -34.93
C GLN A 292 -23.24 15.92 -34.47
N ILE A 293 -22.65 16.31 -33.33
CA ILE A 293 -22.71 17.69 -32.82
C ILE A 293 -22.05 18.66 -33.82
N GLU A 294 -20.88 18.31 -34.38
CA GLU A 294 -20.22 19.11 -35.41
C GLU A 294 -21.05 19.25 -36.69
N GLU A 295 -21.74 18.18 -37.12
CA GLU A 295 -22.63 18.22 -38.26
C GLU A 295 -23.85 19.13 -38.00
N PHE A 296 -24.46 19.04 -36.81
CA PHE A 296 -25.54 19.94 -36.41
C PHE A 296 -25.08 21.40 -36.33
N ALA A 297 -23.85 21.66 -35.85
CA ALA A 297 -23.28 23.01 -35.83
C ALA A 297 -23.12 23.58 -37.25
N LYS A 298 -22.56 22.80 -38.18
CA LYS A 298 -22.43 23.21 -39.60
C LYS A 298 -23.79 23.50 -40.25
N ASN A 299 -24.78 22.66 -39.95
CA ASN A 299 -26.15 22.87 -40.44
C ASN A 299 -26.76 24.16 -39.86
N ALA A 300 -26.55 24.43 -38.56
CA ALA A 300 -26.99 25.66 -37.92
C ALA A 300 -26.35 26.90 -38.56
N ASP A 301 -25.05 26.87 -38.85
CA ASP A 301 -24.33 27.96 -39.55
C ASP A 301 -24.88 28.19 -40.97
N HIS A 302 -25.19 27.11 -41.69
CA HIS A 302 -25.82 27.19 -43.01
C HIS A 302 -27.20 27.88 -42.93
N PHE A 303 -28.03 27.50 -41.96
CA PHE A 303 -29.33 28.14 -41.76
C PHE A 303 -29.19 29.61 -41.37
N CYS A 304 -28.26 29.96 -40.47
CA CYS A 304 -28.00 31.34 -40.08
C CYS A 304 -27.56 32.20 -41.28
N SER A 305 -26.68 31.66 -42.13
CA SER A 305 -26.25 32.31 -43.38
C SER A 305 -27.41 32.53 -44.35
N LYS A 306 -28.29 31.53 -44.48
CA LYS A 306 -29.48 31.61 -45.35
C LYS A 306 -30.50 32.63 -44.83
N ILE A 307 -30.74 32.68 -43.52
CA ILE A 307 -31.58 33.69 -42.86
C ILE A 307 -31.03 35.08 -43.13
N SER A 308 -29.72 35.28 -42.95
CA SER A 308 -29.06 36.58 -43.20
C SER A 308 -29.22 37.02 -44.66
N SER A 309 -29.08 36.11 -45.62
CA SER A 309 -29.31 36.40 -47.05
C SER A 309 -30.76 36.80 -47.34
N ILE A 310 -31.74 36.09 -46.76
CA ILE A 310 -33.16 36.40 -46.93
C ILE A 310 -33.51 37.75 -46.28
N GLN A 311 -32.95 38.05 -45.11
CA GLN A 311 -33.11 39.35 -44.44
C GLN A 311 -32.55 40.49 -45.31
N SER A 312 -31.34 40.33 -45.85
CA SER A 312 -30.73 41.29 -46.78
C SER A 312 -31.61 41.53 -48.03
N LYS A 313 -32.09 40.46 -48.67
CA LYS A 313 -33.04 40.56 -49.80
C LYS A 313 -34.35 41.24 -49.42
N ARG A 314 -34.88 40.97 -48.23
CA ARG A 314 -36.09 41.62 -47.71
C ARG A 314 -35.86 43.13 -47.54
N GLU A 315 -34.72 43.54 -46.97
CA GLU A 315 -34.37 44.94 -46.82
C GLU A 315 -34.21 45.65 -48.17
N GLU A 316 -33.56 45.01 -49.14
CA GLU A 316 -33.41 45.53 -50.50
C GLU A 316 -34.78 45.72 -51.17
N ASN A 317 -35.67 44.73 -51.08
CA ASN A 317 -37.03 44.84 -51.59
C ASN A 317 -37.84 45.93 -50.88
N LEU A 318 -37.69 46.09 -49.55
CA LEU A 318 -38.31 47.18 -48.80
C LEU A 318 -37.76 48.55 -49.19
N ARG A 319 -36.48 48.65 -49.58
CA ARG A 319 -35.90 49.88 -50.16
C ARG A 319 -36.51 50.18 -51.53
N LYS A 320 -36.58 49.19 -52.43
CA LYS A 320 -37.21 49.31 -53.76
C LYS A 320 -38.68 49.74 -53.66
N ILE A 321 -39.44 49.18 -52.72
CA ILE A 321 -40.84 49.58 -52.47
C ILE A 321 -40.92 51.05 -52.03
N ARG A 322 -40.02 51.50 -51.15
CA ARG A 322 -39.95 52.91 -50.73
C ARG A 322 -39.63 53.84 -51.91
N GLU A 323 -38.70 53.45 -52.78
CA GLU A 323 -38.31 54.21 -53.97
C GLU A 323 -39.43 54.29 -55.02
N LEU A 324 -40.20 53.20 -55.21
CA LEU A 324 -41.37 53.19 -56.11
C LEU A 324 -42.53 54.03 -55.55
N GLY A 325 -42.72 54.06 -54.23
CA GLY A 325 -43.69 54.93 -53.57
C GLY A 325 -43.38 56.43 -53.68
N THR A 326 -42.14 56.78 -54.06
CA THR A 326 -41.71 58.17 -54.31
C THR A 326 -41.83 58.62 -55.77
N ILE A 327 -42.44 57.83 -56.66
CA ILE A 327 -42.76 58.31 -58.02
C ILE A 327 -43.81 59.42 -57.91
N GLN A 328 -43.36 60.62 -58.28
CA GLN A 328 -44.13 61.86 -58.33
C GLN A 328 -45.50 61.65 -59.01
N ARG A 329 -46.56 62.10 -58.34
CA ARG A 329 -47.72 62.68 -59.03
C ARG A 329 -47.22 63.88 -59.83
N MET A 330 -46.73 63.64 -61.05
CA MET A 330 -46.71 64.68 -62.07
C MET A 330 -48.13 64.85 -62.59
N ARG A 331 -48.48 66.12 -62.78
CA ARG A 331 -49.79 66.69 -63.09
C ARG A 331 -50.50 66.06 -64.27
#